data_AF-T0KF53-F1
#
_entry.id   AF-T0KF53-F1
#
_cell.length_a   1.000
_cell.length_b   1.000
_cell.length_c   1.000
_cell.angle_alpha   90.00
_cell.angle_beta   90.00
_cell.angle_gamma   90.00
#
_symmetry.space_group_name_H-M   'P 1'
#
loop_
_entity.id
_entity.type
_entity.pdbx_description
1 polymer ?
#
loop_
_entity_poly.entity_id
_entity_poly.type
_entity_poly.pdbx_seq_one_letter_code
_entity_poly.pdbx_strand_id
1 'polypeptide(L)'
;AGATGPVARYAPAARPAPKDNVVKRGDPVQLIAGNAAFSVSRAMIADEDGAVGDTIRVREDRKSPPIFAQVVEMGMVRVPGI
;
A
#
# COMPACT_ATOMS: atom_id res chain seq x y z
N ALA A 1 -13.15 8.30 57.56
CA ALA A 1 -13.87 8.80 56.37
C ALA A 1 -12.90 8.79 55.20
N GLY A 2 -13.26 8.09 54.11
CA GLY A 2 -12.40 7.94 52.94
C GLY A 2 -12.60 9.04 51.90
N ALA A 3 -11.61 9.19 51.02
CA ALA A 3 -11.77 9.87 49.73
C ALA A 3 -10.78 9.24 48.73
N THR A 4 -11.26 8.27 47.97
CA THR A 4 -10.60 7.69 46.80
C THR A 4 -10.81 8.61 45.59
N GLY A 5 -9.74 9.23 45.11
CA GLY A 5 -9.74 9.97 43.83
C GLY A 5 -9.79 9.04 42.62
N PRO A 6 -10.24 9.51 41.44
CA PRO A 6 -10.36 8.67 40.26
C PRO A 6 -8.98 8.35 39.69
N VAL A 7 -8.60 7.07 39.73
CA VAL A 7 -7.47 6.55 38.94
C VAL A 7 -7.88 6.56 37.46
N ALA A 8 -7.37 7.55 36.72
CA ALA A 8 -7.50 7.62 35.27
C ALA A 8 -6.81 6.40 34.65
N ARG A 9 -7.62 5.45 34.17
CA ARG A 9 -7.16 4.30 33.40
C ARG A 9 -6.64 4.82 32.06
N TYR A 10 -5.31 4.87 31.91
CA TYR A 10 -4.67 5.03 30.61
C TYR A 10 -5.12 3.86 29.72
N ALA A 11 -6.02 4.13 28.77
CA ALA A 11 -6.36 3.17 27.74
C ALA A 11 -5.17 3.03 26.78
N PRO A 12 -4.73 1.80 26.43
CA PRO A 12 -3.68 1.62 25.44
C PRO A 12 -4.16 2.16 24.08
N ALA A 13 -3.31 2.94 23.41
CA ALA A 13 -3.55 3.40 22.05
C ALA A 13 -3.83 2.18 21.16
N ALA A 14 -4.92 2.23 20.40
CA ALA A 14 -5.29 1.18 19.46
C ALA A 14 -4.14 1.00 18.45
N ARG A 15 -3.57 -0.21 18.41
CA ARG A 15 -2.59 -0.58 17.38
C ARG A 15 -3.32 -0.54 16.03
N PRO A 16 -2.78 0.13 15.00
CA PRO A 16 -3.40 0.08 13.67
C PRO A 16 -3.50 -1.38 13.24
N ALA A 17 -4.69 -1.78 12.80
CA ALA A 17 -4.92 -3.12 12.29
C ALA A 17 -3.93 -3.40 11.14
N PRO A 18 -3.39 -4.62 11.01
CA PRO A 18 -2.61 -4.98 9.84
C PRO A 18 -3.51 -4.77 8.63
N LYS A 19 -3.12 -3.86 7.73
CA LYS A 19 -3.78 -3.76 6.44
C LYS A 19 -3.49 -5.08 5.72
N ASP A 20 -4.52 -5.75 5.20
CA ASP A 20 -4.31 -6.95 4.41
C ASP A 20 -3.44 -6.60 3.20
N ASN A 21 -2.30 -7.29 3.05
CA ASN A 21 -1.45 -7.12 1.88
C ASN A 21 -2.19 -7.74 0.69
N VAL A 22 -2.86 -6.88 -0.07
CA VAL A 22 -3.61 -7.25 -1.27
C VAL A 22 -2.69 -7.50 -2.46
N VAL A 23 -1.43 -7.10 -2.40
CA VAL A 23 -0.41 -7.45 -3.40
C VAL A 23 0.71 -8.20 -2.69
N LYS A 24 1.16 -9.32 -3.29
CA LYS A 24 2.34 -10.07 -2.83
C LYS A 24 3.48 -9.95 -3.83
N ARG A 25 4.72 -10.09 -3.33
CA ARG A 25 5.90 -10.20 -4.19
C ARG A 25 5.74 -11.37 -5.17
N GLY A 26 5.96 -11.09 -6.44
CA GLY A 26 5.82 -12.02 -7.56
C GLY A 26 4.46 -11.96 -8.24
N ASP A 27 3.48 -11.26 -7.65
CA ASP A 27 2.16 -11.16 -8.24
C ASP A 27 2.17 -10.31 -9.51
N PRO A 28 1.43 -10.73 -10.55
CA PRO A 28 1.19 -9.88 -11.69
C PRO A 28 0.28 -8.74 -11.26
N VAL A 29 0.70 -7.50 -11.53
CA VAL A 29 -0.05 -6.29 -11.21
C VAL A 29 -0.19 -5.41 -12.45
N GLN A 30 -1.26 -4.63 -12.50
CA GLN A 30 -1.49 -3.67 -13.57
C GLN A 30 -1.05 -2.28 -13.09
N LEU A 31 0.01 -1.76 -13.71
CA LEU A 31 0.50 -0.41 -13.48
C LEU A 31 -0.28 0.57 -14.32
N ILE A 32 -1.01 1.47 -13.66
CA ILE A 32 -1.71 2.60 -14.27
C ILE A 32 -0.85 3.85 -14.10
N ALA A 33 -0.34 4.36 -15.22
CA ALA A 33 0.41 5.59 -15.28
C ALA A 33 -0.46 6.67 -15.94
N GLY A 34 -0.74 7.75 -15.20
CA GLY A 34 -1.36 8.96 -15.73
C GLY A 34 -2.38 9.58 -14.79
N ASN A 35 -3.08 10.57 -15.33
CA ASN A 35 -4.06 11.40 -14.63
C ASN A 35 -5.44 11.35 -15.33
N ALA A 36 -6.33 12.29 -15.00
CA ALA A 36 -7.69 12.32 -15.54
C ALA A 36 -7.76 12.52 -17.08
N ALA A 37 -6.73 13.10 -17.69
CA ALA A 37 -6.68 13.35 -19.14
C ALA A 37 -6.01 12.23 -19.94
N PHE A 38 -5.16 11.42 -19.30
CA PHE A 38 -4.40 10.36 -19.96
C PHE A 38 -4.12 9.23 -18.97
N SER A 39 -4.33 7.98 -19.37
CA SER A 39 -4.01 6.81 -18.56
C SER A 39 -3.46 5.69 -19.43
N VAL A 40 -2.33 5.13 -19.02
CA VAL A 40 -1.69 3.98 -19.65
C VAL A 40 -1.61 2.86 -18.64
N SER A 41 -2.16 1.71 -18.99
CA SER A 41 -2.06 0.50 -18.18
C SER A 41 -1.03 -0.46 -18.78
N ARG A 42 -0.11 -1.00 -17.98
CA ARG A 42 0.83 -2.06 -18.37
C ARG A 42 0.90 -3.16 -17.32
N ALA A 43 1.09 -4.40 -17.76
CA ALA A 43 1.35 -5.52 -16.86
C ALA A 43 2.77 -5.44 -16.31
N MET A 44 2.89 -5.62 -15.00
CA MET A 44 4.13 -5.57 -14.22
C MET A 44 4.12 -6.71 -13.19
N ILE A 45 5.24 -6.91 -12.51
CA ILE A 45 5.42 -7.89 -11.45
C ILE A 45 5.74 -7.12 -10.16
N ALA A 46 5.01 -7.40 -9.09
CA ALA A 46 5.29 -6.82 -7.78
C ALA A 46 6.59 -7.38 -7.21
N ASP A 47 7.49 -6.51 -6.77
CA ASP A 47 8.74 -6.90 -6.10
C ASP A 47 8.59 -6.93 -4.57
N GLU A 48 7.61 -6.19 -4.06
CA GLU A 48 7.31 -6.06 -2.64
C GLU A 48 5.84 -6.39 -2.42
N ASP A 49 5.53 -6.93 -1.24
CA ASP A 49 4.15 -7.02 -0.78
C ASP A 49 3.65 -5.64 -0.33
N GLY A 50 2.36 -5.37 -0.53
CA GLY A 50 1.77 -4.10 -0.19
C GLY A 50 0.28 -4.19 0.04
N ALA A 51 -0.21 -3.35 0.95
CA ALA A 51 -1.63 -3.13 1.14
C ALA A 51 -2.09 -1.89 0.40
N VAL A 52 -3.41 -1.69 0.31
CA VAL A 52 -3.98 -0.50 -0.32
C VAL A 52 -3.44 0.78 0.33
N GLY A 53 -2.99 1.69 -0.53
CA GLY A 53 -2.36 2.95 -0.18
C GLY A 53 -0.85 2.88 0.03
N ASP A 54 -0.25 1.69 0.13
CA ASP A 54 1.19 1.54 0.30
C ASP A 54 1.92 1.71 -1.04
N THR A 55 3.13 2.22 -1.01
CA THR A 55 3.99 2.33 -2.21
C THR A 55 4.92 1.13 -2.28
N ILE A 56 4.78 0.36 -3.35
CA ILE A 56 5.59 -0.84 -3.61
C ILE A 56 6.44 -0.65 -4.86
N ARG A 57 7.54 -1.40 -4.94
CA ARG A 57 8.31 -1.55 -6.16
C ARG A 57 7.68 -2.58 -7.08
N VAL A 58 7.55 -2.22 -8.36
CA VAL A 58 7.09 -3.11 -9.42
C VAL A 58 8.08 -3.10 -10.58
N ARG A 59 8.22 -4.22 -11.29
CA ARG A 59 9.14 -4.36 -12.43
C ARG A 59 8.43 -4.98 -13.62
N GLU A 60 8.80 -4.56 -14.83
CA GLU A 60 8.25 -5.17 -16.05
C GLU A 60 8.80 -6.58 -16.25
N ASP A 61 10.11 -6.73 -16.02
CA ASP A 61 10.83 -7.99 -16.02
C ASP A 61 11.89 -7.96 -14.90
N ARG A 62 12.41 -9.12 -14.52
CA ARG A 62 13.45 -9.24 -13.49
C ARG A 62 14.71 -8.41 -13.79
N LYS A 63 14.99 -8.12 -15.07
CA LYS A 63 16.12 -7.27 -15.51
C LYS A 63 15.80 -5.78 -15.57
N SER A 64 14.53 -5.41 -15.54
CA SER A 64 14.08 -4.01 -15.67
C SER A 64 14.28 -3.24 -14.35
N PRO A 65 14.52 -1.91 -14.43
CA PRO A 65 14.57 -1.08 -13.24
C PRO A 65 13.21 -1.08 -12.51
N PRO A 66 13.20 -1.08 -11.16
CA PRO A 66 11.97 -0.98 -10.39
C PRO A 66 11.32 0.40 -10.53
N ILE A 67 9.99 0.39 -10.62
CA ILE A 67 9.13 1.56 -10.61
C ILE A 67 8.39 1.59 -9.28
N PHE A 68 8.33 2.76 -8.65
CA PHE A 68 7.55 2.97 -7.43
C PHE A 68 6.10 3.26 -7.81
N ALA A 69 5.18 2.45 -7.31
CA ALA A 69 3.76 2.59 -7.56
C ALA A 69 2.97 2.38 -6.27
N GLN A 70 1.92 3.16 -6.10
CA GLN A 70 1.00 3.04 -4.98
C GLN A 70 -0.05 1.98 -5.27
N VAL A 71 -0.26 1.04 -4.36
CA VAL A 71 -1.34 0.05 -4.46
C VAL A 71 -2.67 0.77 -4.31
N VAL A 72 -3.52 0.68 -5.33
CA VAL A 72 -4.85 1.30 -5.32
C VAL A 72 -5.90 0.26 -4.93
N GLU A 73 -5.75 -0.95 -5.44
CA GLU A 73 -6.63 -2.09 -5.18
C GLU A 73 -5.89 -3.41 -5.44
N MET A 74 -6.59 -4.54 -5.24
CA MET A 74 -6.08 -5.88 -5.51
C MET A 74 -5.56 -5.98 -6.96
N GLY A 75 -4.26 -6.21 -7.11
CA GLY A 75 -3.63 -6.36 -8.42
C GLY A 75 -3.51 -5.07 -9.25
N MET A 76 -3.86 -3.89 -8.73
CA MET A 76 -3.67 -2.62 -9.43
C MET A 76 -2.84 -1.62 -8.64
N VAL A 77 -1.90 -1.01 -9.35
CA VAL A 77 -0.98 -0.03 -8.78
C VAL A 77 -0.95 1.22 -9.67
N ARG A 78 -0.76 2.40 -9.07
CA ARG A 78 -0.70 3.68 -9.79
C ARG A 78 0.63 4.38 -9.55
N VAL A 79 1.19 5.01 -10.57
CA VAL A 79 2.36 5.88 -10.41
C VAL A 79 1.90 7.22 -9.79
N PRO A 80 2.37 7.60 -8.59
CA PRO A 80 2.06 8.90 -8.02
C PRO A 80 2.84 10.01 -8.76
N GLY A 81 2.17 11.13 -9.07
CA GLY A 81 2.82 12.36 -9.52
C GLY A 81 2.95 12.59 -11.03
N ILE A 82 2.11 11.95 -11.86
CA ILE A 82 2.00 12.21 -13.32
C ILE A 82 0.57 12.55 -13.72
#